data_AF-A0A2G1YMV6-F1
#
_entry.id   AF-A0A2G1YMV6-F1
#
_cell.length_a   1.000
_cell.length_b   1.000
_cell.length_c   1.000
_cell.angle_alpha   90.00
_cell.angle_beta   90.00
_cell.angle_gamma   90.00
#
_symmetry.space_group_name_H-M   'P 1'
#
loop_
_entity.id
_entity.type
_entity.pdbx_description
1 polymer ?
#
loop_
_entity_poly.entity_id
_entity_poly.type
_entity_poly.pdbx_seq_one_letter_code
_entity_poly.pdbx_strand_id
1 'polypeptide(L)'
;MNKKIILSLTATALLATSLLAFNGQSQMQQGKSQGYKQSKMMMQGQRHKGGFMFMKMVMKLDLTSEQRTEVIAIVKKNVKSMPNPHEAFTDTVFDKKEFIKLANERRNGKIERKADMIEKIYAVLNASQRKDLKTILDMRSIMKKNKGMNCNAKNCNGRR
;
A
#
# COMPACT_ATOMS: atom_id res chain seq x y z
N MET A 1 9.15 16.54 -62.63
CA MET A 1 7.75 16.04 -62.65
C MET A 1 7.76 14.52 -62.78
N ASN A 2 6.82 13.87 -62.08
CA ASN A 2 6.38 12.46 -62.22
C ASN A 2 7.13 11.39 -61.41
N LYS A 3 6.90 11.35 -60.09
CA LYS A 3 7.06 10.12 -59.28
C LYS A 3 5.69 9.45 -59.18
N LYS A 4 5.52 8.29 -59.82
CA LYS A 4 4.27 7.51 -59.79
C LYS A 4 4.23 6.66 -58.51
N ILE A 5 3.14 6.79 -57.77
CA ILE A 5 2.78 5.97 -56.61
C ILE A 5 2.13 4.69 -57.15
N ILE A 6 2.56 3.51 -56.68
CA ILE A 6 1.71 2.31 -56.72
C ILE A 6 1.72 1.68 -55.33
N LEU A 7 0.57 1.84 -54.70
CA LEU A 7 0.07 1.17 -53.50
C LEU A 7 -0.13 -0.32 -53.83
N SER A 8 0.49 -1.25 -53.11
CA SER A 8 0.05 -2.65 -53.10
C SER A 8 -0.02 -3.18 -51.68
N LEU A 9 -1.27 -3.40 -51.25
CA LEU A 9 -1.67 -3.94 -49.97
C LEU A 9 -1.78 -5.46 -50.15
N THR A 10 -0.96 -6.26 -49.47
CA THR A 10 -1.17 -7.70 -49.38
C THR A 10 -0.99 -8.17 -47.94
N ALA A 11 -2.12 -8.45 -47.30
CA ALA A 11 -2.20 -9.16 -46.03
C ALA A 11 -2.40 -10.65 -46.33
N THR A 12 -1.51 -11.49 -45.82
CA THR A 12 -1.71 -12.94 -45.76
C THR A 12 -1.42 -13.41 -44.34
N ALA A 13 -2.50 -13.71 -43.62
CA ALA A 13 -2.46 -14.48 -42.39
C ALA A 13 -2.52 -15.96 -42.74
N LEU A 14 -1.55 -16.75 -42.28
CA LEU A 14 -1.71 -18.20 -42.11
C LEU A 14 -1.02 -18.63 -40.81
N LEU A 15 -1.83 -18.98 -39.82
CA LEU A 15 -1.45 -19.58 -38.56
C LEU A 15 -1.14 -21.07 -38.79
N ALA A 16 0.12 -21.46 -38.62
CA ALA A 16 0.56 -22.84 -38.40
C ALA A 16 1.13 -22.86 -36.98
N THR A 17 0.80 -23.78 -36.07
CA THR A 17 0.64 -25.22 -36.21
C THR A 17 -0.36 -25.76 -35.17
N SER A 18 -1.28 -26.62 -35.62
CA SER A 18 -2.07 -27.52 -34.79
C SER A 18 -1.21 -28.65 -34.24
N LEU A 19 -1.04 -28.75 -32.92
CA LEU A 19 -0.61 -29.98 -32.27
C LEU A 19 -1.86 -30.71 -31.77
N LEU A 20 -2.08 -31.87 -32.39
CA LEU A 20 -3.21 -32.78 -32.24
C LEU A 20 -3.36 -33.30 -30.81
N ALA A 21 -4.61 -33.37 -30.35
CA ALA A 21 -5.03 -34.09 -29.16
C ALA A 21 -4.96 -35.61 -29.41
N PHE A 22 -4.11 -36.32 -28.67
CA PHE A 22 -4.22 -37.78 -28.54
C PHE A 22 -5.17 -38.08 -27.37
N ASN A 23 -6.39 -38.48 -27.70
CA ASN A 23 -7.34 -39.02 -26.76
C ASN A 23 -7.11 -40.54 -26.70
N GLY A 24 -6.47 -40.99 -25.62
CA GLY A 24 -6.08 -42.38 -25.43
C GLY A 24 -6.33 -42.82 -24.00
N GLN A 25 -7.55 -43.32 -23.78
CA GLN A 25 -7.85 -44.47 -22.93
C GLN A 25 -7.71 -44.32 -21.40
N SER A 26 -8.89 -44.37 -20.79
CA SER A 26 -9.19 -44.72 -19.41
C SER A 26 -8.30 -45.83 -18.83
N GLN A 27 -7.62 -45.56 -17.71
CA GLN A 27 -7.51 -46.52 -16.61
C GLN A 27 -7.54 -45.77 -15.28
N MET A 28 -8.55 -46.12 -14.46
CA MET A 28 -8.52 -45.88 -13.03
C MET A 28 -7.30 -46.60 -12.45
N GLN A 29 -6.44 -45.89 -11.73
CA GLN A 29 -5.77 -46.48 -10.59
C GLN A 29 -5.65 -45.45 -9.47
N GLN A 30 -6.20 -45.87 -8.34
CA GLN A 30 -6.22 -45.18 -7.06
C GLN A 30 -4.81 -44.78 -6.65
N GLY A 31 -4.64 -43.52 -6.27
CA GLY A 31 -3.42 -43.02 -5.66
C GLY A 31 -3.75 -41.82 -4.80
N LYS A 32 -3.87 -42.05 -3.49
CA LYS A 32 -4.12 -41.03 -2.47
C LYS A 32 -3.12 -39.87 -2.62
N SER A 33 -3.60 -38.69 -2.99
CA SER A 33 -2.94 -37.44 -2.65
C SER A 33 -3.98 -36.33 -2.66
N GLN A 34 -4.55 -36.10 -1.49
CA GLN A 34 -5.38 -34.94 -1.20
C GLN A 34 -4.44 -33.73 -1.12
N GLY A 35 -3.99 -33.27 -2.29
CA GLY A 35 -3.18 -32.07 -2.44
C GLY A 35 -4.03 -30.87 -2.03
N TYR A 36 -3.76 -30.36 -0.83
CA TYR A 36 -4.25 -29.07 -0.39
C TYR A 36 -3.92 -28.04 -1.47
N LYS A 37 -4.94 -27.61 -2.21
CA LYS A 37 -4.85 -26.40 -3.03
C LYS A 37 -4.61 -25.27 -2.04
N GLN A 38 -3.33 -24.92 -1.88
CA GLN A 38 -2.88 -23.75 -1.14
C GLN A 38 -3.42 -22.53 -1.89
N SER A 39 -4.65 -22.16 -1.55
CA SER A 39 -5.21 -20.89 -1.96
C SER A 39 -4.20 -19.84 -1.48
N LYS A 40 -3.61 -19.10 -2.42
CA LYS A 40 -2.95 -17.84 -2.12
C LYS A 40 -4.03 -16.97 -1.48
N MET A 41 -4.16 -17.04 -0.15
CA MET A 41 -4.85 -16.03 0.61
C MET A 41 -4.06 -14.75 0.38
N MET A 42 -4.48 -13.98 -0.62
CA MET A 42 -4.20 -12.57 -0.71
C MET A 42 -4.86 -11.94 0.51
N MET A 43 -4.18 -12.05 1.66
CA MET A 43 -4.42 -11.24 2.84
C MET A 43 -4.07 -9.80 2.47
N GLN A 44 -4.89 -9.19 1.62
CA GLN A 44 -4.99 -7.76 1.43
C GLN A 44 -5.76 -7.19 2.64
N GLY A 45 -5.35 -7.62 3.83
CA GLY A 45 -5.71 -7.02 5.09
C GLY A 45 -5.25 -5.58 5.01
N GLN A 46 -6.21 -4.69 5.15
CA GLN A 46 -6.05 -3.25 5.19
C GLN A 46 -5.09 -2.91 6.34
N ARG A 47 -3.78 -3.02 6.09
CA ARG A 47 -2.77 -2.51 7.02
C ARG A 47 -3.13 -1.05 7.24
N HIS A 48 -3.44 -0.71 8.48
CA HIS A 48 -3.73 0.65 8.94
C HIS A 48 -2.54 1.57 8.62
N LYS A 49 -2.42 2.01 7.37
CA LYS A 49 -1.35 2.88 6.84
C LYS A 49 -1.58 4.36 7.21
N GLY A 50 -2.35 4.65 8.27
CA GLY A 50 -2.69 6.02 8.67
C GLY A 50 -1.47 6.87 9.04
N GLY A 51 -0.46 6.28 9.69
CA GLY A 51 0.75 6.99 10.12
C GLY A 51 1.78 7.21 8.99
N PHE A 52 2.02 6.18 8.17
CA PHE A 52 3.01 6.24 7.10
C PHE A 52 2.59 7.07 5.88
N MET A 53 1.31 7.45 5.78
CA MET A 53 0.81 8.13 4.59
C MET A 53 1.25 9.59 4.48
N PHE A 54 1.35 10.33 5.59
CA PHE A 54 1.87 11.70 5.58
C PHE A 54 3.34 11.73 5.17
N MET A 55 4.18 10.92 5.81
CA MET A 55 5.60 10.79 5.48
C MET A 55 5.84 10.43 4.01
N LYS A 56 5.03 9.53 3.44
CA LYS A 56 5.10 9.19 2.02
C LYS A 56 4.77 10.36 1.08
N MET A 57 4.00 11.35 1.53
CA MET A 57 3.68 12.54 0.74
C MET A 57 4.80 13.56 0.83
N VAL A 58 5.34 13.79 2.03
CA VAL A 58 6.51 14.65 2.23
C VAL A 58 7.72 14.14 1.43
N MET A 59 7.95 12.83 1.43
CA MET A 59 9.06 12.21 0.70
C MET A 59 8.94 12.23 -0.83
N LYS A 60 7.82 12.72 -1.37
CA LYS A 60 7.64 12.97 -2.81
C LYS A 60 7.96 14.40 -3.21
N LEU A 61 8.13 15.29 -2.24
CA LEU A 61 8.57 16.66 -2.50
C LEU A 61 10.02 16.65 -2.96
N ASP A 62 10.41 17.70 -3.66
CA ASP A 62 11.79 17.95 -4.03
C ASP A 62 12.57 18.45 -2.81
N LEU A 63 12.95 17.52 -1.93
CA LEU A 63 13.70 17.80 -0.70
C LEU A 63 15.20 17.75 -0.98
N THR A 64 15.95 18.69 -0.38
CA THR A 64 17.42 18.56 -0.34
C THR A 64 17.85 17.34 0.47
N SER A 65 19.09 16.89 0.29
CA SER A 65 19.67 15.79 1.06
C SER A 65 19.63 16.04 2.58
N GLU A 66 19.90 17.28 2.99
CA GLU A 66 19.85 17.73 4.38
C GLU A 66 18.43 17.67 4.93
N GLN A 67 17.46 18.29 4.24
CA GLN A 67 16.05 18.25 4.63
C GLN A 67 15.53 16.81 4.74
N ARG A 68 15.89 15.95 3.78
CA ARG A 68 15.50 14.53 3.80
C ARG A 68 16.06 13.82 5.03
N THR A 69 17.31 14.08 5.38
CA THR A 69 17.96 13.50 6.56
C THR A 69 17.27 13.97 7.85
N GLU A 70 16.97 15.26 7.95
CA GLU A 70 16.29 15.85 9.09
C GLU A 70 14.87 15.30 9.26
N VAL A 71 14.09 15.22 8.17
CA VAL A 71 12.75 14.61 8.18
C VAL A 71 12.80 13.15 8.65
N ILE A 72 13.80 12.37 8.21
CA ILE A 72 14.00 10.98 8.70
C ILE A 72 14.31 10.97 10.19
N ALA A 73 15.18 11.87 10.66
CA ALA A 73 15.55 11.97 12.06
C ALA A 73 14.35 12.31 12.95
N ILE A 74 13.51 13.26 12.53
CA ILE A 74 12.26 13.64 13.23
C ILE A 74 11.34 12.42 13.37
N VAL A 75 11.13 11.67 12.28
CA VAL A 75 10.27 10.48 12.30
C VAL A 75 10.86 9.39 13.20
N LYS A 76 12.17 9.13 13.11
CA LYS A 76 12.84 8.15 13.97
C LYS A 76 12.70 8.51 15.46
N LYS A 77 12.91 9.79 15.82
CA LYS A 77 12.75 10.27 17.20
C LYS A 77 11.32 10.06 17.71
N ASN A 78 10.32 10.40 16.90
CA ASN A 78 8.91 10.23 17.27
C ASN A 78 8.51 8.76 17.46
N VAL A 79 9.06 7.84 16.64
CA VAL A 79 8.82 6.41 16.79
C VAL A 79 9.48 5.86 18.05
N LYS A 80 10.70 6.30 18.36
CA LYS A 80 11.42 5.88 19.58
C LYS A 80 10.74 6.35 20.86
N SER A 81 10.09 7.50 20.86
CA SER A 81 9.37 8.03 22.03
C SER A 81 7.96 7.45 22.22
N MET A 82 7.55 6.48 21.40
CA MET A 82 6.22 5.89 21.50
C MET A 82 6.21 4.80 22.58
N PRO A 83 5.25 4.82 23.52
CA PRO A 83 5.09 3.74 24.49
C PRO A 83 4.94 2.40 23.77
N ASN A 84 5.68 1.39 24.24
CA ASN A 84 5.71 0.06 23.64
C ASN A 84 5.04 -0.96 24.57
N PRO A 85 3.78 -1.37 24.31
CA PRO A 85 3.08 -2.34 25.15
C PRO A 85 3.78 -3.70 25.27
N HIS A 86 4.74 -4.01 24.39
CA HIS A 86 5.54 -5.23 24.51
C HIS A 86 6.48 -5.23 25.73
N GLU A 87 6.74 -4.07 26.34
CA GLU A 87 7.51 -3.97 27.59
C GLU A 87 6.78 -4.62 28.78
N ALA A 88 5.48 -4.90 28.66
CA ALA A 88 4.71 -5.62 29.67
C ALA A 88 4.91 -7.15 29.63
N PHE A 89 5.72 -7.66 28.71
CA PHE A 89 6.06 -9.08 28.60
C PHE A 89 7.49 -9.29 29.13
N THR A 90 7.66 -10.26 30.01
CA THR A 90 8.95 -10.84 30.36
C THR A 90 9.03 -12.27 29.80
N ASP A 91 10.17 -12.94 29.98
CA ASP A 91 10.33 -14.34 29.53
C ASP A 91 9.39 -15.31 30.26
N THR A 92 8.81 -14.91 31.39
CA THR A 92 8.04 -15.78 32.28
C THR A 92 6.64 -15.26 32.60
N VAL A 93 6.40 -13.95 32.51
CA VAL A 93 5.15 -13.33 32.99
C VAL A 93 4.66 -12.26 32.02
N PHE A 94 3.33 -12.15 31.94
CA PHE A 94 2.64 -11.03 31.30
C PHE A 94 2.00 -10.13 32.34
N ASP A 95 2.45 -8.88 32.44
CA ASP A 95 1.81 -7.87 33.29
C ASP A 95 0.64 -7.21 32.56
N LYS A 96 -0.58 -7.71 32.84
CA LYS A 96 -1.81 -7.16 32.27
C LYS A 96 -2.02 -5.68 32.58
N LYS A 97 -1.63 -5.20 33.77
CA LYS A 97 -1.86 -3.81 34.18
C LYS A 97 -0.93 -2.89 33.42
N GLU A 98 0.35 -3.23 33.33
CA GLU A 98 1.32 -2.43 32.58
C GLU A 98 1.00 -2.43 31.08
N PHE A 99 0.54 -3.55 30.53
CA PHE A 99 0.10 -3.60 29.14
C PHE A 99 -1.04 -2.62 28.85
N ILE A 100 -2.09 -2.62 29.69
CA ILE A 100 -3.24 -1.73 29.51
C ILE A 100 -2.81 -0.27 29.62
N LYS A 101 -1.94 0.06 30.58
CA LYS A 101 -1.39 1.40 30.76
C LYS A 101 -0.63 1.87 29.52
N LEU A 102 0.39 1.12 29.07
CA LEU A 102 1.19 1.45 27.89
C LEU A 102 0.33 1.51 26.61
N ALA A 103 -0.66 0.61 26.46
CA ALA A 103 -1.57 0.63 25.33
C ALA A 103 -2.46 1.88 25.31
N ASN A 104 -2.96 2.31 26.48
CA ASN A 104 -3.76 3.52 26.62
C ASN A 104 -2.92 4.78 26.36
N GLU A 105 -1.73 4.88 26.93
CA GLU A 105 -0.80 6.00 26.65
C GLU A 105 -0.42 6.09 25.17
N ARG A 106 -0.20 4.93 24.53
CA ARG A 106 0.04 4.85 23.09
C ARG A 106 -1.17 5.32 22.28
N ARG A 107 -2.39 4.97 22.71
CA ARG A 107 -3.62 5.35 22.03
C ARG A 107 -3.93 6.84 22.21
N ASN A 108 -3.89 7.34 23.44
CA ASN A 108 -4.33 8.69 23.81
C ASN A 108 -3.38 9.74 23.22
N GLY A 109 -2.06 9.58 23.42
CA GLY A 109 -1.07 10.52 22.88
C GLY A 109 -0.80 10.39 21.37
N LYS A 110 -1.56 9.54 20.64
CA LYS A 110 -1.28 9.30 19.21
C LYS A 110 -1.52 10.53 18.34
N ILE A 111 -2.53 11.33 18.65
CA ILE A 111 -2.91 12.50 17.86
C ILE A 111 -1.88 13.62 18.08
N GLU A 112 -1.57 13.93 19.33
CA GLU A 112 -0.56 14.92 19.72
C GLU A 112 0.80 14.59 19.11
N ARG A 113 1.34 13.39 19.35
CA ARG A 113 2.61 12.95 18.73
C ARG A 113 2.61 13.04 17.20
N LYS A 114 1.46 12.84 16.57
CA LYS A 114 1.34 12.98 15.11
C LYS A 114 1.34 14.45 14.70
N ALA A 115 0.66 15.32 15.44
CA ALA A 115 0.65 16.76 15.21
C ALA A 115 2.05 17.35 15.37
N ASP A 116 2.74 17.06 16.47
CA ASP A 116 4.10 17.52 16.74
C ASP A 116 5.10 17.10 15.66
N MET A 117 4.97 15.85 15.18
CA MET A 117 5.80 15.35 14.09
C MET A 117 5.50 16.09 12.78
N ILE A 118 4.22 16.37 12.48
CA ILE A 118 3.83 17.13 11.29
C ILE A 118 4.37 18.56 11.37
N GLU A 119 4.23 19.22 12.51
CA GLU A 119 4.72 20.59 12.76
C GLU A 119 6.23 20.68 12.52
N LYS A 120 7.01 19.79 13.15
CA LYS A 120 8.47 19.73 12.99
C LYS A 120 8.87 19.52 11.53
N ILE A 121 8.21 18.60 10.84
CA ILE A 121 8.48 18.37 9.41
C ILE A 121 8.10 19.59 8.57
N TYR A 122 6.97 20.24 8.85
CA TYR A 122 6.51 21.41 8.11
C TYR A 122 7.47 22.59 8.26
N ALA A 123 8.10 22.75 9.42
CA ALA A 123 9.12 23.77 9.68
C ALA A 123 10.36 23.62 8.78
N VAL A 124 10.78 22.38 8.50
CA VAL A 124 11.94 22.07 7.62
C VAL A 124 11.69 22.45 6.15
N LEU A 125 10.42 22.49 5.73
CA LEU A 125 10.05 22.78 4.34
C LEU A 125 10.13 24.28 4.04
N ASN A 126 10.60 24.62 2.85
CA ASN A 126 10.52 25.98 2.32
C ASN A 126 9.11 26.33 1.78
N ALA A 127 8.89 27.59 1.44
CA ALA A 127 7.57 28.07 1.00
C ALA A 127 7.03 27.34 -0.25
N SER A 128 7.91 26.99 -1.22
CA SER A 128 7.49 26.26 -2.42
C SER A 128 7.06 24.83 -2.09
N GLN A 129 7.90 24.11 -1.34
CA GLN A 129 7.62 22.74 -0.89
C GLN A 129 6.33 22.63 -0.06
N ARG A 130 6.01 23.66 0.73
CA ARG A 130 4.75 23.74 1.51
C ARG A 130 3.53 23.86 0.59
N LYS A 131 3.63 24.62 -0.50
CA LYS A 131 2.56 24.73 -1.51
C LYS A 131 2.36 23.39 -2.22
N ASP A 132 3.44 22.74 -2.63
CA ASP A 132 3.37 21.42 -3.27
C ASP A 132 2.78 20.36 -2.36
N LEU A 133 3.15 20.38 -1.08
CA LEU A 133 2.57 19.49 -0.06
C LEU A 133 1.06 19.70 0.06
N LYS A 134 0.59 20.94 0.08
CA LYS A 134 -0.85 21.26 0.13
C LYS A 134 -1.57 20.69 -1.09
N THR A 135 -1.03 20.88 -2.29
CA THR A 135 -1.58 20.34 -3.53
C THR A 135 -1.68 18.81 -3.50
N ILE A 136 -0.62 18.12 -3.06
CA ILE A 136 -0.62 16.65 -2.92
C ILE A 136 -1.71 16.18 -1.92
N LEU A 137 -1.88 16.89 -0.81
CA LEU A 137 -2.90 16.58 0.20
C LEU A 137 -4.32 16.78 -0.35
N ASP A 138 -4.55 17.86 -1.11
CA ASP A 138 -5.84 18.17 -1.71
C ASP A 138 -6.23 17.16 -2.78
N MET A 139 -5.32 16.86 -3.72
CA MET A 139 -5.52 15.83 -4.74
C MET A 139 -5.89 14.49 -4.11
N ARG A 140 -5.20 14.12 -3.03
CA ARG A 140 -5.50 12.90 -2.30
C ARG A 140 -6.88 12.91 -1.66
N SER A 141 -7.31 14.04 -1.10
CA SER A 141 -8.64 14.19 -0.51
C SER A 141 -9.72 13.97 -1.57
N ILE A 142 -9.53 14.52 -2.76
CA ILE A 142 -10.43 14.39 -3.92
C ILE A 142 -10.46 12.93 -4.39
N MET A 143 -9.30 12.31 -4.60
CA MET A 143 -9.22 10.89 -5.02
C MET A 143 -9.90 9.95 -4.02
N LYS A 144 -9.82 10.24 -2.71
CA LYS A 144 -10.47 9.44 -1.68
C LYS A 144 -11.99 9.57 -1.74
N LYS A 145 -12.51 10.79 -1.95
CA LYS A 145 -13.96 11.04 -2.13
C LYS A 145 -14.49 10.28 -3.36
N ASN A 146 -13.78 10.38 -4.48
CA ASN A 146 -14.20 9.73 -5.73
C ASN A 146 -14.19 8.19 -5.65
N LYS A 147 -13.23 7.60 -4.92
CA LYS A 147 -13.21 6.14 -4.67
C LYS A 147 -14.38 5.66 -3.79
N GLY A 148 -14.91 6.52 -2.92
CA GLY A 148 -16.09 6.21 -2.10
C GLY A 148 -17.41 6.27 -2.89
N MET A 149 -17.46 7.05 -3.97
CA MET A 149 -18.66 7.18 -4.82
C MET A 149 -18.79 6.07 -5.86
N ASN A 150 -17.73 5.30 -6.15
CA ASN A 150 -17.75 4.24 -7.16
C ASN A 150 -18.31 2.89 -6.64
N CYS A 151 -18.82 2.86 -5.42
CA CYS A 151 -19.59 1.74 -4.89
C CYS A 151 -21.06 1.92 -5.28
N ASN A 152 -21.37 1.75 -6.57
CA ASN A 152 -22.76 1.60 -6.98
C ASN A 152 -23.32 0.35 -6.27
N ALA A 153 -24.42 0.52 -5.54
CA ALA A 153 -25.03 -0.44 -4.62
C ALA A 153 -25.30 -1.85 -5.19
N LYS A 154 -25.18 -2.03 -6.52
CA LYS A 154 -25.37 -3.31 -7.20
C LYS A 154 -24.20 -4.31 -7.06
N ASN A 155 -23.00 -3.88 -6.64
CA ASN A 155 -21.81 -4.75 -6.58
C ASN A 155 -21.22 -4.93 -5.16
N CYS A 156 -21.99 -4.66 -4.10
CA CYS A 156 -21.55 -4.86 -2.71
C CYS A 156 -22.15 -6.09 -2.01
N ASN A 157 -22.89 -6.95 -2.71
CA ASN A 157 -23.33 -8.23 -2.17
C ASN A 157 -22.17 -9.23 -2.19
N GLY A 158 -21.56 -9.45 -1.03
CA GLY A 158 -20.49 -10.44 -0.85
C GLY A 158 -19.42 -10.06 0.16
N ARG A 159 -19.54 -8.89 0.81
CA ARG A 159 -18.72 -8.54 2.00
C ARG A 159 -19.59 -8.43 3.24
N ARG A 160 -20.13 -9.58 3.66
CA ARG A 160 -20.36 -9.90 5.07
C ARG A 160 -20.42 -11.41 5.20
#